data_AF-A0A933LID3-F1
#
_entry.id   AF-A0A933LID3-F1
#
_cell.length_a   1.000
_cell.length_b   1.000
_cell.length_c   1.000
_cell.angle_alpha   90.00
_cell.angle_beta   90.00
_cell.angle_gamma   90.00
#
_symmetry.space_group_name_H-M   'P 1'
#
loop_
_entity.id
_entity.type
_entity.pdbx_description
1 polymer ?
#
loop_
_entity_poly.entity_id
_entity_poly.type
_entity_poly.pdbx_seq_one_letter_code
_entity_poly.pdbx_strand_id
1 'polypeptide(L)'
;MPRPPVDLHQKIPLILEHTIGLPAEAVRPLAHHERSANDAFNLLGYLRRLLERVPKYEAVYERHMGHLRRMVLVSLIESFERLLKELAAVCIDSLVNYVADDRFDRMGATGGQIAVHFGAGTVGKALCESDTWLSNRTVNERFRSLLRDPFGSPWEEYVFPDQGQKPVAQQPAARTLAVLWQVRHTITHNVGMITRSDGIKLKLLLRRDVSTDCILAPTEDDLRYVKRFLSDLGRTTNDRIAQRLAAILTILHQQSPMLLDAQAQADALSKQFGLAVTIDGMVGQT
;
A
#
# COMPACT_ATOMS: atom_id res chain seq x y z
N MET A 1 37.18 -29.77 -8.08
CA MET A 1 36.18 -30.38 -8.99
C MET A 1 35.30 -29.27 -9.53
N PRO A 2 35.04 -29.18 -10.85
CA PRO A 2 34.07 -28.22 -11.40
C PRO A 2 32.65 -28.57 -10.91
N ARG A 3 31.86 -27.56 -10.55
CA ARG A 3 30.44 -27.76 -10.21
C ARG A 3 29.69 -28.20 -11.47
N PRO A 4 28.78 -29.19 -11.39
CA PRO A 4 27.96 -29.57 -12.52
C PRO A 4 27.10 -28.38 -12.99
N PRO A 5 26.79 -28.28 -14.29
CA PRO A 5 25.93 -27.23 -14.81
C PRO A 5 24.55 -27.28 -14.15
N VAL A 6 24.06 -26.11 -13.72
CA VAL A 6 22.74 -25.97 -13.11
C VAL A 6 21.73 -25.64 -14.20
N ASP A 7 20.67 -26.45 -14.31
CA ASP A 7 19.53 -26.12 -15.16
C ASP A 7 18.70 -25.01 -14.51
N LEU A 8 18.89 -23.79 -14.98
CA LEU A 8 18.16 -22.61 -14.48
C LEU A 8 16.66 -22.68 -14.79
N HIS A 9 16.25 -23.31 -15.90
CA HIS A 9 14.83 -23.45 -16.23
C HIS A 9 14.10 -24.34 -15.24
N GLN A 10 14.80 -25.34 -14.68
CA GLN A 10 14.24 -26.15 -13.61
C GLN A 10 14.35 -25.45 -12.25
N LYS A 11 15.47 -24.78 -11.95
CA LYS A 11 15.71 -24.21 -10.61
C LYS A 11 14.91 -22.95 -10.31
N ILE A 12 14.67 -22.08 -11.28
CA ILE A 12 13.95 -20.81 -11.03
C ILE A 12 12.49 -21.06 -10.58
N PRO A 13 11.70 -21.95 -11.21
CA PRO A 13 10.35 -22.26 -10.73
C PRO A 13 10.29 -22.80 -9.30
N LEU A 14 11.32 -23.55 -8.85
CA LEU A 14 11.37 -24.05 -7.47
C LEU A 14 11.41 -22.94 -6.41
N ILE A 15 11.79 -21.71 -6.78
CA ILE A 15 11.71 -20.56 -5.86
C ILE A 15 10.25 -20.34 -5.40
N LEU A 16 9.28 -20.66 -6.26
CA LEU A 16 7.85 -20.50 -5.96
C LEU A 16 7.34 -21.55 -4.96
N GLU A 17 8.09 -22.63 -4.72
CA GLU A 17 7.76 -23.64 -3.71
C GLU A 17 8.18 -23.21 -2.30
N HIS A 18 9.10 -22.23 -2.18
CA HIS A 18 9.60 -21.72 -0.91
C HIS A 18 8.69 -20.61 -0.36
N THR A 19 7.45 -20.98 -0.04
CA THR A 19 6.45 -20.05 0.50
C THR A 19 6.17 -20.30 1.97
N ILE A 20 5.75 -19.24 2.66
CA ILE A 20 5.23 -19.31 4.03
C ILE A 20 3.77 -18.90 4.01
N GLY A 21 2.96 -19.51 4.88
CA GLY A 21 1.56 -19.14 5.01
C GLY A 21 1.40 -17.66 5.39
N LEU A 22 0.31 -17.05 4.91
CA LEU A 22 -0.02 -15.69 5.28
C LEU A 22 -0.23 -15.57 6.80
N PRO A 23 0.16 -14.45 7.41
CA PRO A 23 -0.04 -14.24 8.83
C PRO A 23 -1.52 -14.01 9.15
N ALA A 24 -1.92 -14.24 10.41
CA ALA A 24 -3.29 -14.05 10.86
C ALA A 24 -3.79 -12.61 10.65
N GLU A 25 -2.88 -11.63 10.72
CA GLU A 25 -3.16 -10.21 10.53
C GLU A 25 -3.50 -9.84 9.08
N ALA A 26 -3.22 -10.71 8.09
CA ALA A 26 -3.48 -10.45 6.66
C ALA A 26 -4.97 -10.28 6.32
N VAL A 27 -5.87 -10.54 7.26
CA VAL A 27 -7.31 -10.29 7.13
C VAL A 27 -7.72 -8.86 7.53
N ARG A 28 -6.81 -8.09 8.14
CA ARG A 28 -7.00 -6.71 8.58
C ARG A 28 -5.93 -5.81 7.95
N PRO A 29 -6.26 -4.97 6.96
CA PRO A 29 -5.28 -4.26 6.15
C PRO A 29 -4.27 -3.46 6.98
N LEU A 30 -4.75 -2.68 7.95
CA LEU A 30 -3.88 -1.85 8.80
C LEU A 30 -2.94 -2.70 9.67
N ALA A 31 -3.44 -3.77 10.29
CA ALA A 31 -2.63 -4.67 11.11
C ALA A 31 -1.58 -5.40 10.26
N HIS A 32 -1.95 -5.80 9.04
CA HIS A 32 -1.04 -6.42 8.08
C HIS A 32 0.10 -5.47 7.68
N HIS A 33 -0.23 -4.20 7.41
CA HIS A 33 0.75 -3.15 7.14
C HIS A 33 1.71 -2.93 8.31
N GLU A 34 1.19 -2.77 9.53
CA GLU A 34 1.99 -2.52 10.73
C GLU A 34 2.93 -3.70 11.03
N ARG A 35 2.45 -4.94 10.90
CA ARG A 35 3.27 -6.16 11.03
C ARG A 35 4.39 -6.17 9.99
N SER A 36 4.06 -5.98 8.72
CA SER A 36 5.05 -5.99 7.63
C SER A 36 6.11 -4.90 7.80
N ALA A 37 5.70 -3.70 8.23
CA ALA A 37 6.63 -2.60 8.52
C ALA A 37 7.52 -2.90 9.74
N ASN A 38 7.01 -3.61 10.75
CA ASN A 38 7.78 -4.07 11.90
C ASN A 38 8.77 -5.17 11.51
N ASP A 39 8.36 -6.14 10.69
CA ASP A 39 9.20 -7.25 10.24
C ASP A 39 10.42 -6.75 9.44
N ALA A 40 10.23 -5.74 8.57
CA ALA A 40 11.32 -5.10 7.85
C ALA A 40 12.37 -4.48 8.80
N PHE A 41 11.94 -3.92 9.93
CA PHE A 41 12.84 -3.39 10.96
C PHE A 41 13.45 -4.47 11.84
N ASN A 42 12.71 -5.52 12.16
CA ASN A 42 13.20 -6.66 12.91
C ASN A 42 14.34 -7.34 12.17
N LEU A 43 14.25 -7.44 10.83
CA LEU A 43 15.33 -7.90 9.97
C LEU A 43 16.61 -7.06 10.13
N LEU A 44 16.49 -5.72 10.07
CA LEU A 44 17.63 -4.82 10.29
C LEU A 44 18.26 -5.02 11.67
N GLY A 45 17.44 -5.03 12.72
CA GLY A 45 17.92 -5.19 14.09
C GLY A 45 18.58 -6.55 14.31
N TYR A 46 18.02 -7.61 13.72
CA TYR A 46 18.58 -8.96 13.78
C TYR A 46 19.97 -9.03 13.12
N LEU A 47 20.08 -8.56 11.87
CA LEU A 47 21.35 -8.57 11.13
C LEU A 47 22.40 -7.69 11.80
N ARG A 48 22.03 -6.51 12.31
CA ARG A 48 22.96 -5.64 13.03
C ARG A 48 23.56 -6.32 14.26
N ARG A 49 22.72 -6.93 15.11
CA ARG A 49 23.18 -7.64 16.32
C ARG A 49 24.10 -8.82 16.02
N LEU A 50 23.88 -9.51 14.90
CA LEU A 50 24.78 -10.58 14.46
C LEU A 50 26.13 -10.02 14.02
N LEU A 51 26.12 -8.93 13.25
CA LEU A 51 27.33 -8.33 12.69
C LEU A 51 28.16 -7.56 13.72
N GLU A 52 27.56 -7.06 14.81
CA GLU A 52 28.27 -6.42 15.93
C GLU A 52 29.32 -7.34 16.59
N ARG A 53 29.18 -8.67 16.45
CA ARG A 53 30.03 -9.67 17.10
C ARG A 53 31.21 -10.14 16.26
N VAL A 54 31.36 -9.62 15.03
CA VAL A 54 32.33 -10.12 14.05
C VAL A 54 33.26 -8.99 13.62
N PRO A 55 34.59 -9.21 13.56
CA PRO A 55 35.51 -8.26 12.95
C PRO A 55 35.08 -7.96 11.51
N LYS A 56 34.98 -6.67 11.16
CA LYS A 56 34.41 -6.25 9.88
C LYS A 56 35.31 -5.24 9.18
N TYR A 57 35.34 -5.32 7.86
CA TYR A 57 35.93 -4.31 7.02
C TYR A 57 34.90 -3.20 6.77
N GLU A 58 35.13 -2.02 7.34
CA GLU A 58 34.09 -0.99 7.49
C GLU A 58 33.48 -0.55 6.16
N ALA A 59 34.29 -0.38 5.12
CA ALA A 59 33.78 0.05 3.80
C ALA A 59 32.89 -1.00 3.12
N VAL A 60 33.13 -2.29 3.37
CA VAL A 60 32.27 -3.38 2.87
C VAL A 60 31.00 -3.47 3.69
N TYR A 61 31.12 -3.33 5.02
CA TYR A 61 29.97 -3.28 5.92
C TYR A 61 29.00 -2.15 5.55
N GLU A 62 29.48 -0.92 5.40
CA GLU A 62 28.62 0.23 5.05
C GLU A 62 27.96 0.08 3.67
N ARG A 63 28.66 -0.53 2.70
CA ARG A 63 28.06 -0.81 1.39
C ARG A 63 26.90 -1.81 1.49
N HIS A 64 27.08 -2.91 2.22
CA HIS A 64 26.04 -3.92 2.40
C HIS A 64 24.89 -3.41 3.26
N MET A 65 25.18 -2.67 4.33
CA MET A 65 24.15 -2.03 5.15
C MET A 65 23.38 -0.98 4.36
N GLY A 66 24.04 -0.18 3.53
CA GLY A 66 23.37 0.76 2.63
C GLY A 66 22.42 0.06 1.67
N HIS A 67 22.80 -1.10 1.10
CA HIS A 67 21.92 -1.90 0.26
C HIS A 67 20.72 -2.46 1.03
N LEU A 68 20.96 -3.05 2.20
CA LEU A 68 19.91 -3.58 3.06
C LEU A 68 18.91 -2.49 3.48
N ARG A 69 19.39 -1.30 3.86
CA ARG A 69 18.54 -0.16 4.22
C ARG A 69 17.70 0.31 3.04
N ARG A 70 18.22 0.29 1.80
CA ARG A 70 17.42 0.54 0.58
C ARG A 70 16.32 -0.50 0.37
N MET A 71 16.63 -1.78 0.56
CA MET A 71 15.62 -2.86 0.45
C MET A 71 14.50 -2.69 1.49
N VAL A 72 14.88 -2.33 2.72
CA VAL A 72 13.91 -2.05 3.79
C VAL A 72 13.07 -0.82 3.45
N LEU A 73 13.66 0.25 2.92
CA LEU A 73 12.92 1.42 2.48
C LEU A 73 11.86 1.07 1.42
N VAL A 74 12.23 0.27 0.42
CA VAL A 74 11.27 -0.23 -0.58
C VAL A 74 10.19 -1.07 0.06
N SER A 75 10.55 -2.00 0.94
CA SER A 75 9.58 -2.86 1.65
C SER A 75 8.56 -2.06 2.47
N LEU A 76 8.98 -0.97 3.12
CA LEU A 76 8.06 -0.07 3.84
C LEU A 76 7.06 0.59 2.87
N ILE A 77 7.53 1.09 1.74
CA ILE A 77 6.71 1.78 0.73
C ILE A 77 5.76 0.79 0.05
N GLU A 78 6.22 -0.42 -0.27
CA GLU A 78 5.41 -1.51 -0.83
C GLU A 78 4.37 -2.03 0.16
N SER A 79 4.71 -2.14 1.45
CA SER A 79 3.74 -2.46 2.49
C SER A 79 2.62 -1.42 2.57
N PHE A 80 2.95 -0.13 2.38
CA PHE A 80 1.94 0.92 2.32
C PHE A 80 1.10 0.88 1.03
N GLU A 81 1.70 0.57 -0.12
CA GLU A 81 0.96 0.31 -1.35
C GLU A 81 -0.03 -0.87 -1.17
N ARG A 82 0.42 -1.94 -0.50
CA ARG A 82 -0.40 -3.10 -0.21
C ARG A 82 -1.58 -2.75 0.69
N LEU A 83 -1.38 -1.94 1.73
CA LEU A 83 -2.45 -1.39 2.55
C LEU A 83 -3.53 -0.74 1.67
N LEU A 84 -3.15 0.16 0.76
CA LEU A 84 -4.11 0.87 -0.10
C LEU A 84 -4.93 -0.09 -0.98
N LYS A 85 -4.28 -1.12 -1.54
CA LYS A 85 -4.95 -2.15 -2.33
C LYS A 85 -5.91 -2.98 -1.49
N GLU A 86 -5.51 -3.36 -0.29
CA GLU A 86 -6.34 -4.15 0.62
C GLU A 86 -7.55 -3.33 1.12
N LEU A 87 -7.37 -2.03 1.40
CA LEU A 87 -8.50 -1.13 1.72
C LEU A 87 -9.46 -0.99 0.53
N ALA A 88 -8.95 -0.87 -0.70
CA ALA A 88 -9.79 -0.84 -1.89
C ALA A 88 -10.52 -2.17 -2.12
N ALA A 89 -9.86 -3.30 -1.87
CA ALA A 89 -10.49 -4.62 -1.94
C ALA A 89 -11.67 -4.72 -0.97
N VAL A 90 -11.50 -4.30 0.29
CA VAL A 90 -12.58 -4.23 1.28
C VAL A 90 -13.75 -3.38 0.77
N CYS A 91 -13.48 -2.19 0.23
CA CYS A 91 -14.51 -1.33 -0.34
C CYS A 91 -15.26 -2.00 -1.51
N ILE A 92 -14.56 -2.73 -2.38
CA ILE A 92 -15.19 -3.45 -3.49
C ILE A 92 -16.07 -4.56 -2.96
N ASP A 93 -15.55 -5.42 -2.10
CA ASP A 93 -16.28 -6.58 -1.57
C ASP A 93 -17.53 -6.14 -0.79
N SER A 94 -17.48 -4.96 -0.15
CA SER A 94 -18.60 -4.38 0.57
C SER A 94 -19.64 -3.71 -0.33
N LEU A 95 -19.32 -3.38 -1.58
CA LEU A 95 -20.21 -2.64 -2.48
C LEU A 95 -20.73 -3.48 -3.64
N VAL A 96 -19.96 -4.46 -4.12
CA VAL A 96 -20.20 -5.16 -5.40
C VAL A 96 -21.58 -5.82 -5.49
N ASN A 97 -22.16 -6.23 -4.37
CA ASN A 97 -23.49 -6.85 -4.33
C ASN A 97 -24.66 -5.85 -4.27
N TYR A 98 -24.36 -4.56 -4.08
CA TYR A 98 -25.36 -3.52 -3.79
C TYR A 98 -25.39 -2.41 -4.84
N VAL A 99 -24.34 -2.28 -5.66
CA VAL A 99 -24.25 -1.25 -6.69
C VAL A 99 -23.95 -1.87 -8.05
N ALA A 100 -24.71 -1.48 -9.07
CA ALA A 100 -24.57 -1.92 -10.45
C ALA A 100 -24.15 -0.74 -11.36
N ASP A 101 -23.14 0.03 -10.94
CA ASP A 101 -22.66 1.21 -11.66
C ASP A 101 -21.18 1.11 -12.08
N ASP A 102 -20.69 2.06 -12.87
CA ASP A 102 -19.35 2.07 -13.48
C ASP A 102 -18.19 2.34 -12.49
N ARG A 103 -18.43 2.34 -11.17
CA ARG A 103 -17.38 2.68 -10.19
C ARG A 103 -16.19 1.74 -10.20
N PHE A 104 -16.39 0.50 -10.67
CA PHE A 104 -15.38 -0.56 -10.70
C PHE A 104 -14.55 -0.55 -11.98
N ASP A 105 -14.95 0.19 -13.03
CA ASP A 105 -14.28 0.23 -14.33
C ASP A 105 -12.83 0.72 -14.23
N ARG A 106 -12.54 1.55 -13.22
CA ARG A 106 -11.21 2.10 -12.94
C ARG A 106 -10.25 1.10 -12.29
N MET A 107 -10.69 -0.10 -11.95
CA MET A 107 -9.84 -1.11 -11.33
C MET A 107 -8.98 -1.90 -12.33
N GLY A 108 -9.12 -1.64 -13.64
CA GLY A 108 -8.15 -2.06 -14.66
C GLY A 108 -8.22 -3.54 -15.02
N ALA A 109 -9.34 -4.21 -14.72
CA ALA A 109 -9.44 -5.64 -14.82
C ALA A 109 -9.65 -6.08 -16.29
N THR A 110 -8.59 -6.52 -16.95
CA THR A 110 -8.72 -7.22 -18.24
C THR A 110 -9.11 -8.68 -17.98
N GLY A 111 -10.00 -9.25 -18.81
CA GLY A 111 -10.54 -10.59 -18.56
C GLY A 111 -9.48 -11.69 -18.40
N GLY A 112 -8.31 -11.54 -19.02
CA GLY A 112 -7.16 -12.44 -18.84
C GLY A 112 -6.46 -12.32 -17.49
N GLN A 113 -6.42 -11.12 -16.88
CA GLN A 113 -5.82 -10.91 -15.55
C GLN A 113 -6.74 -11.44 -14.45
N ILE A 114 -8.05 -11.23 -14.54
CA ILE A 114 -9.03 -11.74 -13.55
C ILE A 114 -8.99 -13.27 -13.48
N ALA A 115 -8.88 -13.95 -14.63
CA ALA A 115 -8.77 -15.41 -14.74
C ALA A 115 -7.60 -16.00 -13.92
N VAL A 116 -6.48 -15.27 -13.82
CA VAL A 116 -5.29 -15.68 -13.05
C VAL A 116 -5.51 -15.54 -11.54
N HIS A 117 -6.43 -14.67 -11.11
CA HIS A 117 -6.69 -14.37 -9.71
C HIS A 117 -7.93 -15.11 -9.12
N PHE A 118 -8.47 -16.14 -9.79
CA PHE A 118 -9.59 -16.93 -9.26
C PHE A 118 -9.28 -17.65 -7.92
N GLY A 119 -8.01 -17.66 -7.48
CA GLY A 119 -7.59 -18.11 -6.15
C GLY A 119 -7.49 -17.02 -5.07
N ALA A 120 -7.78 -15.75 -5.37
CA ALA A 120 -7.58 -14.62 -4.46
C ALA A 120 -8.55 -14.57 -3.26
N GLY A 121 -9.59 -15.43 -3.27
CA GLY A 121 -10.58 -15.56 -2.21
C GLY A 121 -11.71 -14.53 -2.22
N THR A 122 -11.55 -13.39 -2.92
CA THR A 122 -12.55 -12.31 -3.03
C THR A 122 -12.41 -11.54 -4.34
N VAL A 123 -13.49 -10.92 -4.84
CA VAL A 123 -13.49 -10.09 -6.07
C VAL A 123 -12.58 -8.87 -5.90
N GLY A 124 -12.66 -8.19 -4.76
CA GLY A 124 -11.86 -7.00 -4.47
C GLY A 124 -10.35 -7.24 -4.61
N LYS A 125 -9.85 -8.35 -4.05
CA LYS A 125 -8.44 -8.75 -4.19
C LYS A 125 -8.07 -8.99 -5.65
N ALA A 126 -8.88 -9.75 -6.40
CA ALA A 126 -8.61 -10.02 -7.81
C ALA A 126 -8.51 -8.72 -8.64
N LEU A 127 -9.35 -7.72 -8.34
CA LEU A 127 -9.34 -6.43 -9.03
C LEU A 127 -8.20 -5.48 -8.59
N CYS A 128 -7.67 -5.64 -7.38
CA CYS A 128 -6.62 -4.76 -6.86
C CYS A 128 -5.19 -5.27 -7.10
N GLU A 129 -5.02 -6.56 -7.33
CA GLU A 129 -3.70 -7.21 -7.44
C GLU A 129 -3.05 -7.11 -8.83
N SER A 130 -3.82 -6.78 -9.86
CA SER A 130 -3.34 -6.76 -11.26
C SER A 130 -2.38 -5.61 -11.59
N ASP A 131 -2.44 -4.49 -10.87
CA ASP A 131 -1.73 -3.25 -11.20
C ASP A 131 -0.88 -2.70 -10.06
N THR A 132 0.17 -1.94 -10.38
CA THR A 132 0.98 -1.20 -9.38
C THR A 132 0.45 0.22 -9.15
N TRP A 133 0.39 0.66 -7.90
CA TRP A 133 -0.23 1.92 -7.48
C TRP A 133 0.84 2.92 -7.05
N LEU A 134 1.60 3.44 -8.04
CA LEU A 134 2.83 4.22 -7.81
C LEU A 134 2.66 5.74 -7.94
N SER A 135 1.43 6.25 -7.81
CA SER A 135 1.21 7.69 -7.79
C SER A 135 -0.04 8.06 -6.99
N ASN A 136 -0.01 9.24 -6.34
CA ASN A 136 -1.18 9.80 -5.67
C ASN A 136 -2.37 9.95 -6.61
N ARG A 137 -2.10 10.34 -7.87
CA ARG A 137 -3.11 10.47 -8.91
C ARG A 137 -3.86 9.16 -9.14
N THR A 138 -3.14 8.06 -9.39
CA THR A 138 -3.74 6.74 -9.62
C THR A 138 -4.55 6.29 -8.41
N VAL A 139 -4.02 6.47 -7.20
CA VAL A 139 -4.73 6.11 -5.96
C VAL A 139 -6.02 6.93 -5.81
N ASN A 140 -5.94 8.25 -6.02
CA ASN A 140 -7.09 9.14 -5.95
C ASN A 140 -8.14 8.81 -7.00
N GLU A 141 -7.76 8.59 -8.25
CA GLU A 141 -8.70 8.22 -9.32
C GLU A 141 -9.48 6.95 -8.97
N ARG A 142 -8.79 5.92 -8.43
CA ARG A 142 -9.43 4.67 -8.00
C ARG A 142 -10.37 4.87 -6.83
N PHE A 143 -9.92 5.48 -5.73
CA PHE A 143 -10.76 5.67 -4.54
C PHE A 143 -11.91 6.65 -4.78
N ARG A 144 -11.73 7.70 -5.58
CA ARG A 144 -12.80 8.64 -5.90
C ARG A 144 -13.88 8.02 -6.77
N SER A 145 -13.50 7.12 -7.67
CA SER A 145 -14.44 6.30 -8.44
C SER A 145 -15.19 5.36 -7.49
N LEU A 146 -14.45 4.59 -6.70
CA LEU A 146 -14.98 3.55 -5.82
C LEU A 146 -15.92 4.11 -4.72
N LEU A 147 -15.53 5.23 -4.11
CA LEU A 147 -16.20 5.84 -2.96
C LEU A 147 -17.12 7.02 -3.31
N ARG A 148 -17.60 7.09 -4.55
CA ARG A 148 -18.64 8.05 -4.94
C ARG A 148 -20.01 7.65 -4.37
N ASP A 149 -20.89 8.63 -4.23
CA ASP A 149 -22.28 8.35 -3.83
C ASP A 149 -22.98 7.50 -4.91
N PRO A 150 -24.00 6.68 -4.55
CA PRO A 150 -24.82 5.96 -5.52
C PRO A 150 -25.41 6.93 -6.56
N PHE A 151 -25.14 6.71 -7.85
CA PHE A 151 -25.52 7.59 -8.97
C PHE A 151 -25.02 9.05 -8.86
N GLY A 152 -24.06 9.33 -7.97
CA GLY A 152 -23.59 10.66 -7.66
C GLY A 152 -22.28 11.05 -8.36
N SER A 153 -21.87 12.29 -8.12
CA SER A 153 -20.55 12.78 -8.55
C SER A 153 -19.41 12.05 -7.81
N PRO A 154 -18.19 12.00 -8.37
CA PRO A 154 -17.04 11.42 -7.70
C PRO A 154 -16.85 12.00 -6.29
N TRP A 155 -16.36 11.19 -5.35
CA TRP A 155 -16.10 11.65 -3.98
C TRP A 155 -15.32 12.97 -4.01
N GLU A 156 -15.83 14.00 -3.33
CA GLU A 156 -15.25 15.35 -3.42
C GLU A 156 -13.84 15.43 -2.83
N GLU A 157 -13.56 14.57 -1.85
CA GLU A 157 -12.25 14.49 -1.22
C GLU A 157 -11.31 13.55 -1.97
N TYR A 158 -10.03 13.92 -1.91
CA TYR A 158 -8.93 13.10 -2.37
C TYR A 158 -8.34 12.38 -1.16
N VAL A 159 -7.89 11.13 -1.37
CA VAL A 159 -7.14 10.41 -0.35
C VAL A 159 -5.81 11.13 -0.10
N PHE A 160 -5.13 11.51 -1.19
CA PHE A 160 -3.86 12.23 -1.20
C PHE A 160 -3.96 13.51 -2.05
N PRO A 161 -4.51 14.61 -1.50
CA PRO A 161 -4.80 15.82 -2.26
C PRO A 161 -3.54 16.57 -2.71
N ASP A 162 -3.55 17.03 -3.96
CA ASP A 162 -2.60 18.02 -4.50
C ASP A 162 -3.00 19.45 -4.11
N GLN A 163 -2.22 20.44 -4.57
CA GLN A 163 -2.50 21.84 -4.33
C GLN A 163 -3.90 22.23 -4.86
N GLY A 164 -4.70 22.86 -4.00
CA GLY A 164 -6.08 23.25 -4.32
C GLY A 164 -7.12 22.15 -4.15
N GLN A 165 -6.72 20.92 -3.80
CA GLN A 165 -7.63 19.80 -3.56
C GLN A 165 -7.94 19.63 -2.06
N LYS A 166 -9.12 19.09 -1.73
CA LYS A 166 -9.54 18.79 -0.36
C LYS A 166 -9.20 17.34 0.02
N PRO A 167 -8.91 17.06 1.30
CA PRO A 167 -8.78 18.00 2.42
C PRO A 167 -7.41 18.70 2.44
N VAL A 168 -7.39 20.02 2.60
CA VAL A 168 -6.15 20.83 2.56
C VAL A 168 -5.13 20.38 3.60
N ALA A 169 -5.60 19.95 4.77
CA ALA A 169 -4.76 19.45 5.86
C ALA A 169 -3.89 18.24 5.47
N GLN A 170 -4.30 17.45 4.46
CA GLN A 170 -3.57 16.26 4.02
C GLN A 170 -2.58 16.53 2.87
N GLN A 171 -2.58 17.74 2.29
CA GLN A 171 -1.66 18.08 1.19
C GLN A 171 -0.17 17.94 1.55
N PRO A 172 0.30 18.29 2.76
CA PRO A 172 1.70 18.07 3.13
C PRO A 172 2.10 16.58 3.14
N ALA A 173 1.21 15.72 3.66
CA ALA A 173 1.43 14.28 3.65
C ALA A 173 1.42 13.72 2.23
N ALA A 174 0.47 14.16 1.39
CA ALA A 174 0.41 13.77 -0.03
C ALA A 174 1.70 14.14 -0.79
N ARG A 175 2.23 15.34 -0.60
CA ARG A 175 3.52 15.75 -1.20
C ARG A 175 4.68 14.87 -0.76
N THR A 176 4.73 14.53 0.53
CA THR A 176 5.76 13.64 1.08
C THR A 176 5.65 12.24 0.49
N LEU A 177 4.43 11.71 0.37
CA LEU A 177 4.18 10.41 -0.24
C LEU A 177 4.57 10.39 -1.73
N ALA A 178 4.33 11.46 -2.48
CA ALA A 178 4.76 11.57 -3.88
C ALA A 178 6.29 11.46 -4.03
N VAL A 179 7.06 12.01 -3.09
CA VAL A 179 8.51 11.82 -3.03
C VAL A 179 8.86 10.35 -2.76
N LEU A 180 8.17 9.69 -1.84
CA LEU A 180 8.40 8.27 -1.55
C LEU A 180 8.11 7.36 -2.74
N TRP A 181 7.06 7.65 -3.52
CA TRP A 181 6.81 6.94 -4.78
C TRP A 181 7.97 7.06 -5.76
N GLN A 182 8.52 8.27 -5.91
CA GLN A 182 9.68 8.49 -6.77
C GLN A 182 10.95 7.80 -6.21
N VAL A 183 11.15 7.81 -4.89
CA VAL A 183 12.27 7.09 -4.25
C VAL A 183 12.16 5.58 -4.47
N ARG A 184 10.97 4.98 -4.30
CA ARG A 184 10.74 3.57 -4.61
C ARG A 184 11.06 3.27 -6.07
N HIS A 185 10.60 4.10 -6.99
CA HIS A 185 10.90 3.96 -8.41
C HIS A 185 12.42 3.94 -8.66
N THR A 186 13.16 4.91 -8.11
CA THR A 186 14.62 4.98 -8.24
C THR A 186 15.31 3.74 -7.65
N ILE A 187 14.87 3.21 -6.51
CA ILE A 187 15.47 2.01 -5.92
C ILE A 187 15.19 0.77 -6.77
N THR A 188 13.94 0.59 -7.21
CA THR A 188 13.48 -0.61 -7.90
C THR A 188 14.02 -0.68 -9.33
N HIS A 189 14.06 0.45 -10.05
CA HIS A 189 14.45 0.47 -11.46
C HIS A 189 15.92 0.82 -11.69
N ASN A 190 16.53 1.63 -10.81
CA ASN A 190 17.92 2.09 -10.95
C ASN A 190 18.84 1.57 -9.84
N VAL A 191 18.40 0.54 -9.09
CA VAL A 191 19.17 -0.09 -7.99
C VAL A 191 19.57 0.93 -6.90
N GLY A 192 18.82 2.03 -6.81
CA GLY A 192 19.06 3.13 -5.88
C GLY A 192 19.99 4.22 -6.41
N MET A 193 20.49 4.13 -7.64
CA MET A 193 21.23 5.20 -8.28
C MET A 193 20.29 6.32 -8.71
N ILE A 194 20.52 7.54 -8.22
CA ILE A 194 19.79 8.74 -8.62
C ILE A 194 20.33 9.18 -9.99
N THR A 195 19.61 8.82 -11.04
CA THR A 195 19.95 9.28 -12.39
C THR A 195 19.63 10.77 -12.54
N ARG A 196 20.10 11.39 -13.63
CA ARG A 196 19.71 12.78 -13.98
C ARG A 196 18.19 12.93 -14.10
N SER A 197 17.51 11.93 -14.66
CA SER A 197 16.05 11.93 -14.79
C SER A 197 15.37 11.91 -13.41
N ASP A 198 15.84 11.05 -12.49
CA ASP A 198 15.35 11.01 -11.11
C ASP A 198 15.59 12.34 -10.40
N GLY A 199 16.79 12.91 -10.54
CA GLY A 199 17.16 14.19 -9.94
C GLY A 199 16.26 15.33 -10.40
N ILE A 200 15.91 15.40 -11.69
CA ILE A 200 14.96 16.39 -12.21
C ILE A 200 13.58 16.21 -11.57
N LYS A 201 13.05 14.98 -11.53
CA LYS A 201 11.74 14.69 -10.92
C LYS A 201 11.72 15.05 -9.43
N LEU A 202 12.75 14.64 -8.69
CA LEU A 202 12.87 14.93 -7.27
C LEU A 202 13.08 16.44 -7.02
N LYS A 203 13.80 17.15 -7.89
CA LYS A 203 13.93 18.61 -7.82
C LYS A 203 12.58 19.30 -7.99
N LEU A 204 11.75 18.85 -8.93
CA LEU A 204 10.40 19.38 -9.11
C LEU A 204 9.52 19.14 -7.87
N LEU A 205 9.60 17.94 -7.28
CA LEU A 205 8.82 17.59 -6.08
C LEU A 205 9.28 18.33 -4.82
N LEU A 206 10.60 18.42 -4.61
CA LEU A 206 11.21 18.98 -3.39
C LEU A 206 11.49 20.49 -3.47
N ARG A 207 11.41 21.08 -4.68
CA ARG A 207 11.76 22.47 -4.97
C ARG A 207 13.19 22.85 -4.52
N ARG A 208 14.12 21.89 -4.62
CA ARG A 208 15.55 22.07 -4.32
C ARG A 208 16.40 21.19 -5.22
N ASP A 209 17.65 21.55 -5.42
CA ASP A 209 18.59 20.71 -6.16
C ASP A 209 18.81 19.37 -5.45
N VAL A 210 18.91 18.31 -6.26
CA VAL A 210 19.15 16.94 -5.81
C VAL A 210 20.37 16.43 -6.54
N SER A 211 21.37 15.97 -5.78
CA SER A 211 22.57 15.37 -6.34
C SER A 211 22.21 14.17 -7.21
N THR A 212 22.86 14.08 -8.36
CA THR A 212 22.69 12.98 -9.33
C THR A 212 23.98 12.20 -9.43
N ASP A 213 23.94 11.05 -10.10
CA ASP A 213 25.07 10.15 -10.29
C ASP A 213 25.62 9.62 -8.94
N CYS A 214 24.73 9.53 -7.94
CA CYS A 214 25.01 8.99 -6.61
C CYS A 214 24.02 7.88 -6.25
N ILE A 215 24.40 7.05 -5.28
CA ILE A 215 23.55 5.95 -4.78
C ILE A 215 22.86 6.41 -3.50
N LEU A 216 21.54 6.23 -3.41
CA LEU A 216 20.77 6.42 -2.19
C LEU A 216 21.34 5.56 -1.06
N ALA A 217 21.74 6.18 0.03
CA ALA A 217 22.24 5.51 1.22
C ALA A 217 21.44 5.96 2.44
N PRO A 218 20.17 5.55 2.57
CA PRO A 218 19.36 5.93 3.72
C PRO A 218 20.00 5.42 5.01
N THR A 219 19.91 6.21 6.07
CA THR A 219 20.31 5.85 7.43
C THR A 219 19.19 5.11 8.15
N GLU A 220 19.48 4.51 9.31
CA GLU A 220 18.45 3.88 10.13
C GLU A 220 17.40 4.89 10.63
N ASP A 221 17.81 6.12 10.93
CA ASP A 221 16.90 7.20 11.34
C ASP A 221 15.97 7.62 10.21
N ASP A 222 16.47 7.73 8.98
CA ASP A 222 15.62 7.99 7.80
C ASP A 222 14.51 6.95 7.68
N LEU A 223 14.85 5.67 7.86
CA LEU A 223 13.87 4.59 7.82
C LEU A 223 12.84 4.72 8.95
N ARG A 224 13.27 5.11 10.17
CA ARG A 224 12.34 5.28 11.31
C ARG A 224 11.34 6.40 11.03
N TYR A 225 11.80 7.50 10.45
CA TYR A 225 10.92 8.59 10.02
C TYR A 225 9.93 8.13 8.95
N VAL A 226 10.39 7.41 7.93
CA VAL A 226 9.51 6.89 6.86
C VAL A 226 8.49 5.90 7.42
N LYS A 227 8.92 4.95 8.27
CA LYS A 227 8.00 3.99 8.91
C LYS A 227 6.92 4.70 9.71
N ARG A 228 7.31 5.66 10.56
CA ARG A 228 6.37 6.43 11.37
C ARG A 228 5.39 7.19 10.48
N PHE A 229 5.91 7.91 9.49
CA PHE A 229 5.10 8.66 8.52
C PHE A 229 4.06 7.76 7.82
N LEU A 230 4.49 6.61 7.28
CA LEU A 230 3.59 5.69 6.57
C LEU A 230 2.58 5.02 7.51
N SER A 231 2.95 4.75 8.77
CA SER A 231 2.03 4.19 9.77
C SER A 231 0.95 5.21 10.16
N ASP A 232 1.34 6.45 10.44
CA ASP A 232 0.42 7.54 10.80
C ASP A 232 -0.51 7.89 9.62
N LEU A 233 0.04 7.92 8.40
CA LEU A 233 -0.73 8.10 7.19
C LEU A 233 -1.67 6.92 6.95
N GLY A 234 -1.22 5.69 7.19
CA GLY A 234 -2.00 4.47 7.04
C GLY A 234 -3.24 4.46 7.94
N ARG A 235 -3.09 4.85 9.21
CA ARG A 235 -4.21 5.01 10.14
C ARG A 235 -5.21 6.07 9.67
N THR A 236 -4.70 7.24 9.31
CA THR A 236 -5.55 8.35 8.83
C THR A 236 -6.32 7.96 7.56
N THR A 237 -5.66 7.27 6.63
CA THR A 237 -6.28 6.78 5.39
C THR A 237 -7.30 5.68 5.66
N ASN A 238 -6.98 4.73 6.54
CA ASN A 238 -7.87 3.66 6.99
C ASN A 238 -9.17 4.23 7.56
N ASP A 239 -9.07 5.17 8.50
CA ASP A 239 -10.23 5.77 9.17
C ASP A 239 -11.12 6.53 8.19
N ARG A 240 -10.52 7.36 7.32
CA ARG A 240 -11.27 8.14 6.31
C ARG A 240 -11.99 7.25 5.31
N ILE A 241 -11.34 6.20 4.83
CA ILE A 241 -11.95 5.25 3.89
C ILE A 241 -13.07 4.48 4.60
N ALA A 242 -12.86 4.01 5.84
CA ALA A 242 -13.88 3.31 6.62
C ALA A 242 -15.13 4.18 6.80
N GLN A 243 -14.96 5.43 7.26
CA GLN A 243 -16.05 6.38 7.47
C GLN A 243 -16.79 6.68 6.17
N ARG A 244 -16.06 6.89 5.07
CA ARG A 244 -16.68 7.18 3.78
C ARG A 244 -17.45 5.98 3.24
N LEU A 245 -16.90 4.77 3.32
CA LEU A 245 -17.58 3.54 2.92
C LEU A 245 -18.87 3.33 3.75
N ALA A 246 -18.79 3.55 5.06
CA ALA A 246 -19.94 3.46 5.95
C ALA A 246 -21.05 4.46 5.61
N ALA A 247 -20.68 5.70 5.23
CA ALA A 247 -21.62 6.69 4.75
C ALA A 247 -22.34 6.24 3.46
N ILE A 248 -21.61 5.62 2.52
CA ILE A 248 -22.21 5.08 1.28
C ILE A 248 -23.18 3.94 1.61
N LEU A 249 -22.78 3.01 2.48
CA LEU A 249 -23.66 1.90 2.90
C LEU A 249 -24.90 2.41 3.66
N THR A 250 -24.76 3.47 4.45
CA THR A 250 -25.89 4.14 5.11
C THR A 250 -26.86 4.70 4.07
N ILE A 251 -26.36 5.40 3.03
CA ILE A 251 -27.21 5.91 1.94
C ILE A 251 -27.94 4.76 1.25
N LEU A 252 -27.24 3.67 0.92
CA LEU A 252 -27.83 2.50 0.28
C LEU A 252 -28.91 1.85 1.15
N HIS A 253 -28.66 1.69 2.45
CA HIS A 253 -29.63 1.16 3.40
C HIS A 253 -30.86 2.07 3.53
N GLN A 254 -30.68 3.39 3.63
CA GLN A 254 -31.79 4.35 3.73
C GLN A 254 -32.65 4.37 2.46
N GLN A 255 -32.05 4.18 1.29
CA GLN A 255 -32.78 4.08 0.02
C GLN A 255 -33.51 2.75 -0.11
N SER A 256 -32.97 1.66 0.43
CA SER A 256 -33.55 0.32 0.36
C SER A 256 -33.13 -0.53 1.57
N PRO A 257 -33.89 -0.50 2.68
CA PRO A 257 -33.50 -1.19 3.92
C PRO A 257 -33.36 -2.71 3.79
N MET A 258 -34.03 -3.31 2.79
CA MET A 258 -33.95 -4.75 2.51
C MET A 258 -32.70 -5.13 1.69
N LEU A 259 -31.94 -4.15 1.18
CA LEU A 259 -30.79 -4.40 0.30
C LEU A 259 -29.59 -4.98 1.07
N LEU A 260 -29.40 -4.56 2.32
CA LEU A 260 -28.29 -5.00 3.16
C LEU A 260 -28.68 -4.98 4.63
N ASP A 261 -28.10 -5.89 5.43
CA ASP A 261 -28.20 -5.87 6.88
C ASP A 261 -27.18 -4.87 7.45
N ALA A 262 -27.67 -3.75 7.97
CA ALA A 262 -26.83 -2.66 8.48
C ALA A 262 -25.92 -3.10 9.65
N GLN A 263 -26.41 -3.94 10.57
CA GLN A 263 -25.62 -4.38 11.72
C GLN A 263 -24.53 -5.37 11.28
N ALA A 264 -24.89 -6.35 10.46
CA ALA A 264 -23.93 -7.33 9.95
C ALA A 264 -22.80 -6.66 9.14
N GLN A 265 -23.13 -5.65 8.33
CA GLN A 265 -22.14 -4.87 7.60
C GLN A 265 -21.28 -4.00 8.54
N ALA A 266 -21.88 -3.37 9.55
CA ALA A 266 -21.13 -2.57 10.52
C ALA A 266 -20.11 -3.42 11.28
N ASP A 267 -20.50 -4.62 11.72
CA ASP A 267 -19.61 -5.59 12.39
C ASP A 267 -18.49 -6.07 11.45
N ALA A 268 -18.83 -6.43 10.21
CA ALA A 268 -17.85 -6.89 9.23
C ALA A 268 -16.79 -5.80 8.93
N LEU A 269 -17.23 -4.56 8.68
CA LEU A 269 -16.32 -3.44 8.45
C LEU A 269 -15.50 -3.12 9.70
N SER A 270 -16.11 -3.12 10.88
CA SER A 270 -15.40 -2.78 12.11
C SER A 270 -14.26 -3.76 12.39
N LYS A 271 -14.51 -5.06 12.15
CA LYS A 271 -13.50 -6.10 12.24
C LYS A 271 -12.38 -5.95 11.21
N GLN A 272 -12.71 -5.64 9.96
CA GLN A 272 -11.73 -5.51 8.87
C GLN A 272 -10.84 -4.27 9.04
N PHE A 273 -11.44 -3.12 9.32
CA PHE A 273 -10.73 -1.85 9.50
C PHE A 273 -10.10 -1.70 10.89
N GLY A 274 -10.53 -2.51 11.87
CA GLY A 274 -10.01 -2.47 13.25
C GLY A 274 -10.46 -1.23 14.04
N LEU A 275 -11.60 -0.63 13.68
CA LEU A 275 -12.20 0.51 14.37
C LEU A 275 -13.73 0.38 14.36
N ALA A 276 -14.42 0.99 15.33
CA ALA A 276 -15.88 0.98 15.34
C ALA A 276 -16.44 1.82 14.17
N VAL A 277 -17.26 1.20 13.33
CA VAL A 277 -17.91 1.83 12.18
C VAL A 277 -19.43 1.86 12.41
N THR A 278 -20.07 2.95 12.02
CA THR A 278 -21.53 3.12 12.14
C THR A 278 -22.19 3.11 10.77
N ILE A 279 -23.20 2.25 10.56
CA ILE A 279 -24.04 2.23 9.36
C ILE A 279 -25.50 2.39 9.79
N ASP A 280 -26.14 3.47 9.32
CA ASP A 280 -27.54 3.80 9.64
C ASP A 280 -27.88 3.70 11.15
N GLY A 281 -26.99 4.21 12.00
CA GLY A 281 -27.13 4.17 13.46
C GLY A 281 -26.71 2.86 14.14
N MET A 282 -26.47 1.78 13.38
CA MET A 282 -25.93 0.51 13.89
C MET A 282 -24.42 0.61 14.05
N VAL A 283 -23.91 0.30 15.24
CA VAL A 283 -22.48 0.39 15.55
C VAL A 283 -21.87 -1.01 15.53
N GLY A 284 -20.82 -1.18 14.74
CA GLY A 284 -20.13 -2.46 14.64
C GLY A 284 -19.19 -2.74 15.81
N GLN A 285 -19.05 -4.03 16.13
CA GLN A 285 -18.10 -4.53 17.12
C GLN A 285 -16.77 -4.92 16.45
N THR A 286 -15.65 -4.51 17.05
CA THR A 286 -14.29 -4.76 16.57
C THR A 286 -13.72 -6.10 17.02
#